data_AF-A0A142XDM0-F1
#
_entry.id   AF-A0A142XDM0-F1
#
_cell.length_a   1.000
_cell.length_b   1.000
_cell.length_c   1.000
_cell.angle_alpha   90.00
_cell.angle_beta   90.00
_cell.angle_gamma   90.00
#
_symmetry.space_group_name_H-M   'P 1'
#
loop_
_entity.id
_entity.type
_entity.pdbx_description
1 polymer ?
#
loop_
_entity_poly.entity_id
_entity_poly.type
_entity_poly.pdbx_seq_one_letter_code
_entity_poly.pdbx_strand_id
1 'polypeptide(L)'
;MADGTEPNKFDKKLKLEVFDKNGKSLEVVKEVEVYTKGDPAKDTSISWHAKTKTLAGNKVNPGDKLTDAQGTVWVVKSASTVGQGEIWIIKCEKKNP
;
A
#
# COMPACT_ATOMS: atom_id res chain seq x y z
N MET A 1 4.58 -29.00 17.08
CA MET A 1 3.61 -28.00 16.58
C MET A 1 4.43 -27.01 15.79
N ALA A 2 4.47 -27.15 14.46
CA ALA A 2 5.20 -26.20 13.63
C ALA A 2 4.31 -24.97 13.48
N ASP A 3 4.79 -23.84 14.01
CA ASP A 3 4.21 -22.51 13.88
C ASP A 3 4.18 -22.14 12.39
N GLY A 4 3.12 -22.55 11.71
CA GLY A 4 2.85 -22.28 10.31
C GLY A 4 2.27 -20.87 10.16
N THR A 5 3.00 -19.86 10.60
CA THR A 5 2.69 -18.48 10.20
C THR A 5 3.09 -18.35 8.73
N GLU A 6 2.21 -18.80 7.83
CA GLU A 6 2.32 -18.56 6.39
C GLU A 6 2.71 -17.08 6.17
N PRO A 7 3.75 -16.74 5.39
CA PRO A 7 4.02 -15.35 5.08
C PRO A 7 2.83 -14.80 4.29
N ASN A 8 1.99 -14.05 4.99
CA ASN A 8 1.14 -12.98 4.47
C ASN A 8 0.36 -13.33 3.19
N LYS A 9 -0.81 -13.97 3.34
CA LYS A 9 -1.83 -13.91 2.28
C LYS A 9 -2.14 -12.43 2.03
N PHE A 10 -2.16 -12.02 0.76
CA PHE A 10 -2.64 -10.70 0.37
C PHE A 10 -4.16 -10.69 0.58
N ASP A 11 -4.59 -10.45 1.82
CA ASP A 11 -5.98 -10.54 2.25
C ASP A 11 -6.72 -9.19 2.16
N LYS A 12 -5.98 -8.09 1.97
CA LYS A 12 -6.52 -6.75 1.94
C LYS A 12 -6.54 -6.20 0.52
N LYS A 13 -7.60 -5.48 0.21
CA LYS A 13 -7.73 -4.68 -1.01
C LYS A 13 -7.74 -3.21 -0.64
N LEU A 14 -6.81 -2.45 -1.19
CA LEU A 14 -6.75 -1.00 -1.01
C LEU A 14 -7.13 -0.27 -2.30
N LYS A 15 -7.43 1.01 -2.15
CA LYS A 15 -7.51 1.96 -3.27
C LYS A 15 -6.22 2.78 -3.29
N LEU A 16 -5.49 2.74 -4.39
CA LEU A 16 -4.34 3.61 -4.64
C LEU A 16 -4.79 4.82 -5.46
N GLU A 17 -4.53 6.00 -4.96
CA GLU A 17 -4.69 7.26 -5.68
C GLU A 17 -3.30 7.80 -6.00
N VAL A 18 -2.99 7.88 -7.29
CA VAL A 18 -1.72 8.38 -7.81
C VAL A 18 -1.83 9.89 -7.98
N PHE A 19 -0.83 10.62 -7.48
CA PHE A 19 -0.80 12.08 -7.55
C PHE A 19 0.42 12.56 -8.35
N ASP A 20 0.25 13.65 -9.08
CA ASP A 20 1.35 14.39 -9.66
C ASP A 20 2.10 15.20 -8.59
N LYS A 21 3.30 15.70 -8.91
CA LYS A 21 4.07 16.63 -8.06
C LYS A 21 3.28 17.88 -7.62
N ASN A 22 2.26 18.27 -8.36
CA ASN A 22 1.37 19.39 -8.02
C ASN A 22 0.20 18.99 -7.09
N GLY A 23 0.13 17.74 -6.63
CA GLY A 23 -0.97 17.24 -5.79
C GLY A 23 -2.28 16.98 -6.53
N LYS A 24 -2.26 16.97 -7.86
CA LYS A 24 -3.41 16.61 -8.71
C LYS A 24 -3.50 15.09 -8.83
N SER A 25 -4.69 14.52 -8.57
CA SER A 25 -4.94 13.09 -8.81
C SER A 25 -4.87 12.79 -10.31
N LEU A 26 -4.01 11.84 -10.68
CA LEU A 26 -3.79 11.40 -12.05
C LEU A 26 -4.60 10.14 -12.35
N GLU A 27 -4.53 9.16 -11.45
CA GLU A 27 -5.18 7.87 -11.62
C GLU A 27 -5.63 7.28 -10.28
N VAL A 28 -6.67 6.44 -10.32
CA VAL A 28 -7.18 5.71 -9.17
C VAL A 28 -7.21 4.22 -9.50
N VAL A 29 -6.32 3.45 -8.87
CA VAL A 29 -6.29 1.99 -8.97
C VAL A 29 -7.12 1.39 -7.84
N LYS A 30 -8.17 0.67 -8.20
CA LYS A 30 -9.03 -0.04 -7.25
C LYS A 30 -8.51 -1.47 -7.07
N GLU A 31 -8.79 -2.05 -5.92
CA GLU A 31 -8.50 -3.47 -5.63
C GLU A 31 -7.00 -3.83 -5.64
N VAL A 32 -6.15 -2.94 -5.13
CA VAL A 32 -4.74 -3.24 -4.93
C VAL A 32 -4.63 -4.31 -3.84
N GLU A 33 -4.36 -5.54 -4.26
CA GLU A 33 -4.05 -6.65 -3.35
C GLU A 33 -2.79 -6.33 -2.54
N VAL A 34 -2.94 -6.24 -1.23
CA VAL A 34 -1.84 -5.99 -0.28
C VAL A 34 -1.88 -6.95 0.91
N TYR A 35 -0.75 -7.06 1.60
CA TYR A 35 -0.68 -7.41 3.01
C TYR A 35 0.00 -6.30 3.81
N THR A 36 -0.20 -6.24 5.11
CA THR A 36 0.38 -5.21 5.99
C THR A 36 1.41 -5.82 6.93
N LYS A 37 2.54 -5.13 7.13
CA LYS A 37 3.35 -5.27 8.34
C LYS A 37 3.07 -4.09 9.26
N GLY A 38 2.41 -4.35 10.38
CA GLY A 38 1.90 -3.37 11.34
C GLY A 38 0.39 -3.48 11.55
N ASP A 39 -0.12 -2.88 12.62
CA ASP A 39 -1.54 -2.81 12.97
C ASP A 39 -2.10 -1.45 12.50
N PRO A 40 -2.86 -1.38 11.40
CA PRO A 40 -3.38 -0.11 10.87
C PRO A 40 -4.35 0.62 11.82
N ALA A 41 -4.91 -0.09 12.82
CA ALA A 41 -5.79 0.51 13.81
C ALA A 41 -5.00 1.20 14.93
N LYS A 42 -3.78 0.74 15.24
CA LYS A 42 -2.95 1.24 16.35
C LYS A 42 -1.76 2.07 15.90
N ASP A 43 -1.15 1.70 14.78
CA ASP A 43 0.09 2.31 14.30
C ASP A 43 -0.19 3.56 13.44
N THR A 44 0.67 4.56 13.58
CA THR A 44 0.67 5.75 12.72
C THR A 44 1.53 5.56 11.47
N SER A 45 2.36 4.51 11.43
CA SER A 45 3.27 4.18 10.34
C SER A 45 3.26 2.69 10.08
N ILE A 46 3.00 2.27 8.84
CA ILE A 46 2.94 0.86 8.45
C ILE A 46 3.59 0.63 7.09
N SER A 47 3.88 -0.64 6.80
CA SER A 47 4.38 -1.06 5.48
C SER A 47 3.33 -1.92 4.80
N TRP A 48 2.78 -1.41 3.70
CA TRP A 48 1.92 -2.16 2.80
C TRP A 48 2.76 -2.87 1.76
N HIS A 49 2.56 -4.16 1.59
CA HIS A 49 3.21 -4.95 0.56
C HIS A 49 2.16 -5.25 -0.51
N ALA A 50 2.28 -4.62 -1.68
CA ALA A 50 1.32 -4.73 -2.79
C ALA A 50 1.85 -5.63 -3.90
N LYS A 51 0.99 -6.44 -4.53
CA LYS A 51 1.40 -7.19 -5.73
C LYS A 51 1.54 -6.23 -6.90
N THR A 52 2.65 -6.28 -7.63
CA THR A 52 2.86 -5.39 -8.78
C THR A 52 1.77 -5.53 -9.84
N LYS A 53 1.28 -6.75 -10.06
CA LYS A 53 0.20 -7.02 -11.03
C LYS A 53 -1.11 -6.28 -10.72
N THR A 54 -1.38 -5.93 -9.46
CA THR A 54 -2.62 -5.24 -9.06
C THR A 54 -2.50 -3.73 -9.07
N LEU A 55 -1.30 -3.21 -9.32
CA LEU A 55 -1.06 -1.77 -9.48
C LEU A 55 -1.39 -1.28 -10.90
N ALA A 56 -1.87 -2.15 -11.79
CA ALA A 56 -2.24 -1.80 -13.17
C ALA A 56 -1.12 -1.08 -13.96
N GLY A 57 0.15 -1.40 -13.68
CA GLY A 57 1.31 -0.76 -14.31
C GLY A 57 1.73 0.57 -13.67
N ASN A 58 1.01 1.04 -12.65
CA ASN A 58 1.38 2.26 -11.94
C ASN A 58 2.61 2.07 -11.08
N LYS A 59 3.51 3.05 -11.17
CA LYS A 59 4.60 3.21 -10.23
C LYS A 59 4.07 3.93 -8.99
N VAL A 60 4.30 3.35 -7.82
CA VAL A 60 3.96 3.99 -6.54
C VAL A 60 5.05 4.99 -6.18
N ASN A 61 4.68 6.24 -5.93
CA ASN A 61 5.59 7.33 -5.63
C ASN A 61 5.29 7.97 -4.26
N PRO A 62 6.30 8.61 -3.62
CA PRO A 62 6.05 9.45 -2.45
C PRO A 62 5.00 10.53 -2.74
N GLY A 63 4.05 10.71 -1.83
CA GLY A 63 2.92 11.63 -1.99
C GLY A 63 1.63 10.96 -2.49
N ASP A 64 1.72 9.75 -3.07
CA ASP A 64 0.56 8.94 -3.38
C ASP A 64 -0.23 8.60 -2.11
N LYS A 65 -1.50 8.23 -2.27
CA LYS A 65 -2.36 7.87 -1.14
C LYS A 65 -2.94 6.49 -1.30
N LEU A 66 -2.82 5.68 -0.26
CA LEU A 66 -3.52 4.41 -0.12
C LEU A 66 -4.70 4.61 0.82
N THR A 67 -5.90 4.22 0.39
CA THR A 67 -7.09 4.20 1.24
C THR A 67 -7.44 2.75 1.55
N ASP A 68 -7.56 2.40 2.82
CA ASP A 68 -8.02 1.08 3.22
C ASP A 68 -9.55 0.96 3.30
N ALA A 69 -10.02 -0.27 3.54
CA ALA A 69 -11.45 -0.59 3.59
C ALA A 69 -12.22 0.17 4.68
N GLN A 70 -11.56 0.68 5.72
CA GLN A 70 -12.17 1.51 6.77
C GLN A 70 -12.20 3.01 6.38
N GLY A 71 -11.71 3.36 5.19
CA GLY A 71 -11.64 4.74 4.70
C GLY A 71 -10.45 5.53 5.27
N THR A 72 -9.54 4.89 6.02
CA THR A 72 -8.35 5.58 6.51
C THR A 72 -7.39 5.82 5.34
N VAL A 73 -6.86 7.06 5.29
CA VAL A 73 -5.94 7.51 4.24
C VAL A 73 -4.51 7.43 4.75
N TRP A 74 -3.68 6.71 4.00
CA TRP A 74 -2.26 6.52 4.25
C TRP A 74 -1.46 7.22 3.17
N VAL A 75 -0.58 8.14 3.55
CA VAL A 75 0.28 8.87 2.62
C VAL A 75 1.55 8.07 2.42
N VAL A 76 1.87 7.77 1.15
CA VAL A 76 3.09 7.07 0.77
C VAL A 76 4.28 7.97 1.03
N LYS A 77 5.26 7.45 1.77
CA LYS A 77 6.53 8.13 2.07
C LYS A 77 7.67 7.59 1.23
N SER A 78 7.68 6.29 1.04
CA SER A 78 8.65 5.63 0.16
C SER A 78 8.06 4.34 -0.37
N ALA A 79 8.51 3.95 -1.56
CA ALA A 79 8.09 2.74 -2.22
C ALA A 79 9.30 2.08 -2.88
N SER A 80 9.40 0.76 -2.77
CA SER A 80 10.50 -0.02 -3.34
C SER A 80 10.00 -1.38 -3.77
N THR A 81 10.61 -1.97 -4.79
CA THR A 81 10.24 -3.30 -5.27
C THR A 81 11.16 -4.38 -4.72
N VAL A 82 10.61 -5.57 -4.48
CA VAL A 82 11.34 -6.77 -4.07
C VAL A 82 10.84 -7.98 -4.89
N GLY A 83 11.53 -9.11 -4.77
CA GLY A 83 11.18 -10.33 -5.51
C GLY A 83 11.22 -10.09 -7.02
N GLN A 84 12.34 -9.55 -7.54
CA GLN A 84 12.49 -9.20 -8.95
C GLN A 84 11.41 -8.26 -9.52
N GLY A 85 10.75 -7.45 -8.68
CA GLY A 85 9.70 -6.54 -9.13
C GLY A 85 8.28 -7.08 -8.97
N GLU A 86 8.08 -8.25 -8.36
CA GLU A 86 6.76 -8.84 -8.16
C GLU A 86 5.95 -8.18 -7.03
N ILE A 87 6.65 -7.59 -6.04
CA ILE A 87 6.03 -6.99 -4.86
C ILE A 87 6.58 -5.59 -4.64
N TRP A 88 5.68 -4.65 -4.37
CA TRP A 88 5.98 -3.30 -3.89
C TRP A 88 5.89 -3.24 -2.36
N ILE A 89 6.96 -2.83 -1.70
CA ILE A 89 6.98 -2.42 -0.30
C ILE A 89 6.72 -0.92 -0.26
N ILE A 90 5.56 -0.54 0.27
CA ILE A 90 5.05 0.83 0.31
C ILE A 90 4.95 1.26 1.77
N LYS A 91 5.90 2.08 2.21
CA LYS A 91 5.89 2.64 3.56
C LYS A 91 4.98 3.85 3.59
N CYS A 92 4.00 3.81 4.48
CA CYS A 92 3.00 4.86 4.58
C CYS A 92 2.84 5.36 6.01
N GLU A 93 2.45 6.62 6.11
CA GLU A 93 2.05 7.25 7.36
C GLU A 93 0.56 7.58 7.32
N LYS A 94 -0.12 7.34 8.44
CA LYS A 94 -1.54 7.65 8.61
C LYS A 94 -1.72 9.15 8.50
N LYS A 95 -2.58 9.59 7.59
CA LYS A 95 -3.01 10.98 7.55
C LYS A 95 -4.14 11.15 8.56
N ASN A 96 -3.84 11.79 9.69
CA ASN A 96 -4.91 12.27 10.55
C ASN A 96 -5.74 13.32 9.78
N PRO A 97 -7.08 13.27 9.90
CA PRO A 97 -7.96 14.28 9.33
C PRO A 97 -7.64 15.68 9.88
#